data_AF-A0A7X3FJ04-F1
#
_entry.id   AF-A0A7X3FJ04-F1
#
_cell.length_a   1.000
_cell.length_b   1.000
_cell.length_c   1.000
_cell.angle_alpha   90.00
_cell.angle_beta   90.00
_cell.angle_gamma   90.00
#
_symmetry.space_group_name_H-M   'P 1'
#
loop_
_entity.id
_entity.type
_entity.pdbx_description
1 polymer ?
#
loop_
_entity_poly.entity_id
_entity_poly.type
_entity_poly.pdbx_seq_one_letter_code
_entity_poly.pdbx_strand_id
1 'polypeptide(L)' 'MLQPGDIVKHKKDKYLVRGIVRSIAKSGIRAEVDWDHPEDNPKLLWFIGAYYLFENLEKLEG' A
#
# COMPACT_ATOMS: atom_id res chain seq x y z
N MET A 1 -12.80 3.08 -5.86
CA MET A 1 -12.76 2.97 -4.39
C MET A 1 -11.94 1.73 -4.06
N LEU A 2 -10.99 1.80 -3.12
CA LEU A 2 -10.10 0.68 -2.79
C LEU A 2 -10.80 -0.32 -1.87
N GLN A 3 -10.46 -1.60 -2.01
CA GLN A 3 -10.97 -2.68 -1.17
C GLN A 3 -9.85 -3.67 -0.77
N PRO A 4 -10.01 -4.44 0.30
CA PRO A 4 -9.10 -5.54 0.62
C PRO A 4 -8.89 -6.49 -0.57
N GLY A 5 -7.64 -6.84 -0.85
CA GLY A 5 -7.21 -7.64 -2.00
C GLY A 5 -6.82 -6.81 -3.22
N ASP A 6 -7.14 -5.52 -3.28
CA ASP A 6 -6.68 -4.66 -4.37
C ASP A 6 -5.15 -4.53 -4.38
N ILE A 7 -4.56 -4.60 -5.57
CA ILE A 7 -3.15 -4.31 -5.78
C ILE A 7 -2.98 -2.80 -6.02
N VAL A 8 -2.04 -2.19 -5.32
CA VAL A 8 -1.78 -0.75 -5.38
C VAL A 8 -0.28 -0.47 -5.51
N LYS A 9 0.03 0.74 -5.99
CA LYS A 9 1.34 1.38 -5.84
C LYS A 9 1.20 2.71 -5.11
N HIS A 10 2.27 3.17 -4.46
CA HIS A 10 2.30 4.51 -3.88
C HIS A 10 2.65 5.53 -4.95
N LYS A 11 1.90 6.62 -5.06
CA LYS A 11 2.08 7.65 -6.11
C LYS A 11 3.35 8.46 -5.95
N LYS A 12 3.83 8.63 -4.71
CA LYS A 12 4.97 9.50 -4.38
C LYS A 12 6.25 8.74 -4.04
N ASP A 13 6.10 7.47 -3.65
CA ASP A 13 7.24 6.67 -3.18
C ASP A 13 7.56 5.62 -4.23
N LYS A 14 8.66 5.85 -4.95
CA LYS A 14 9.11 5.00 -6.05
C LYS A 14 9.51 3.59 -5.63
N TYR A 15 9.66 3.34 -4.33
CA TYR A 15 10.03 2.04 -3.79
C TYR A 15 8.81 1.19 -3.42
N LEU A 16 7.65 1.82 -3.23
CA LEU A 16 6.38 1.16 -2.92
C LEU A 16 5.61 0.91 -4.22
N VAL A 17 6.15 0.01 -5.03
CA VAL A 17 5.68 -0.27 -6.40
C VAL A 17 4.55 -1.29 -6.47
N ARG A 18 4.48 -2.21 -5.52
CA ARG A 18 3.45 -3.25 -5.50
C ARG A 18 3.13 -3.65 -4.07
N GLY A 19 1.89 -3.40 -3.67
CA GLY A 19 1.37 -3.80 -2.37
C GLY A 19 -0.08 -4.22 -2.46
N ILE A 20 -0.50 -5.03 -1.49
CA ILE A 20 -1.84 -5.59 -1.38
C ILE A 20 -2.56 -4.87 -0.25
N VAL A 21 -3.74 -4.32 -0.54
CA VAL A 21 -4.60 -3.75 0.49
C VAL A 21 -5.09 -4.89 1.41
N ARG A 22 -4.78 -4.81 2.70
CA ARG A 22 -5.20 -5.80 3.70
C ARG A 22 -6.52 -5.44 4.35
N SER A 23 -6.65 -4.17 4.74
CA SER A 23 -7.82 -3.66 5.44
C SER A 23 -8.05 -2.18 5.12
N ILE A 24 -9.28 -1.72 5.34
CA ILE A 24 -9.63 -0.30 5.26
C ILE A 24 -9.83 0.21 6.68
N ALA A 25 -9.17 1.32 7.02
CA ALA A 25 -9.34 1.94 8.33
C ALA A 25 -10.80 2.34 8.57
N LYS A 26 -11.24 2.33 9.84
CA LYS A 26 -12.61 2.73 10.22
C LYS A 26 -13.01 4.13 9.73
N SER A 27 -12.04 5.03 9.52
CA SER A 27 -12.28 6.36 8.97
C SER A 27 -12.63 6.38 7.48
N GLY A 28 -12.41 5.29 6.75
CA GLY A 28 -12.69 5.17 5.31
C GLY A 28 -11.74 5.92 4.38
N ILE A 29 -10.70 6.58 4.92
CA ILE A 29 -9.76 7.40 4.15
C ILE A 29 -8.36 6.78 4.01
N ARG A 30 -8.08 5.73 4.78
CA ARG A 30 -6.78 5.04 4.81
C ARG A 30 -6.95 3.55 4.59
N ALA A 31 -5.98 2.95 3.91
CA ALA A 31 -5.84 1.50 3.71
C ALA A 31 -4.55 1.02 4.35
N GLU A 32 -4.62 -0.13 5.03
CA GLU A 32 -3.45 -0.89 5.41
C GLU A 32 -2.94 -1.64 4.18
N VAL A 33 -1.67 -1.47 3.85
CA VAL A 33 -1.06 -2.08 2.66
C VAL A 33 0.13 -2.91 3.08
N ASP A 34 0.16 -4.15 2.60
CA ASP A 34 1.31 -5.04 2.71
C ASP A 34 2.13 -4.95 1.43
N TRP A 35 3.43 -4.68 1.53
CA TRP A 35 4.27 -4.38 0.36
C TRP A 35 5.19 -5.55 0.04
N ASP A 36 5.26 -5.94 -1.24
CA ASP A 36 5.90 -7.19 -1.68
C ASP A 36 7.44 -7.20 -1.62
N HIS A 37 8.12 -6.11 -1.20
CA HIS A 37 9.60 -6.02 -1.27
C HIS A 37 10.27 -5.33 -0.07
N PRO A 38 10.35 -5.96 1.11
CA PRO A 38 11.28 -5.54 2.16
C PRO A 38 12.75 -5.91 1.83
N GLU A 39 12.98 -6.86 0.93
CA GLU A 39 14.30 -7.47 0.68
C GLU A 39 15.20 -6.63 -0.26
N ASP A 40 14.62 -6.00 -1.28
CA ASP A 40 15.35 -5.12 -2.23
C ASP A 40 15.55 -3.69 -1.69
N ASN A 41 14.92 -3.38 -0.56
CA ASN A 41 15.02 -2.05 0.01
C ASN A 41 14.98 -2.08 1.54
N PRO A 42 16.14 -2.03 2.22
CA PRO A 42 16.22 -2.13 3.68
C PRO A 42 15.49 -1.01 4.42
N LYS A 43 15.08 0.07 3.73
CA LYS A 43 14.19 1.09 4.30
C LYS A 43 12.76 0.58 4.49
N LEU A 44 12.32 -0.41 3.71
CA LEU A 44 10.97 -0.97 3.72
C LEU A 44 10.73 -2.01 4.83
N LEU A 45 11.78 -2.49 5.51
CA LEU A 45 11.68 -3.37 6.68
C LEU A 45 10.78 -2.82 7.80
N TRP A 46 10.61 -1.49 7.87
CA TRP A 46 9.77 -0.81 8.87
C TRP A 46 8.33 -0.57 8.41
N PHE A 47 7.97 -0.97 7.18
CA PHE A 47 6.71 -0.58 6.52
C PHE A 47 5.75 -1.76 6.23
N ILE A 48 6.02 -2.94 6.79
CA ILE A 48 5.12 -4.09 6.72
C ILE A 48 3.82 -3.71 7.46
N GLY A 49 2.70 -3.62 6.74
CA GLY A 49 1.38 -3.32 7.33
C GLY A 49 1.15 -1.85 7.73
N ALA A 50 1.73 -0.89 7.01
CA ALA A 50 1.48 0.53 7.27
C ALA A 50 0.15 1.02 6.66
N TYR A 51 -0.47 2.02 7.30
CA TYR A 51 -1.68 2.68 6.80
C TYR A 51 -1.34 3.88 5.92
N TYR A 52 -1.90 3.92 4.71
CA TYR A 52 -1.70 4.98 3.73
C TYR A 52 -3.03 5.64 3.35
N LEU A 53 -3.00 6.95 3.11
CA LEU A 53 -4.15 7.67 2.57
C LEU A 53 -4.47 7.20 1.16
N PHE A 54 -5.76 7.04 0.84
CA PHE A 54 -6.22 6.61 -0.48
C PHE A 54 -5.69 7.51 -1.60
N GLU A 55 -5.60 8.82 -1.36
CA GLU A 55 -5.08 9.77 -2.36
C GLU A 55 -3.64 9.47 -2.79
N ASN A 56 -2.84 8.85 -1.91
CA ASN A 56 -1.45 8.50 -2.16
C ASN A 56 -1.31 7.10 -2.78
N LEU A 57 -2.40 6.35 -2.90
CA LEU A 57 -2.42 5.02 -3.50
C LEU A 57 -3.04 5.10 -4.89
N GLU A 58 -2.46 4.37 -5.83
CA GLU A 58 -3.00 4.14 -7.16
C GLU A 58 -3.26 2.65 -7.32
N LYS A 59 -4.50 2.28 -7.64
CA LYS A 59 -4.87 0.90 -7.95
C LYS A 59 -4.19 0.49 -9.26
N LEU A 60 -3.50 -0.63 -9.24
CA LEU A 60 -2.98 -1.26 -10.44
C LEU A 60 -4.09 -2.17 -10.98
N GLU A 61 -4.62 -1.85 -12.16
CA GLU A 61 -5.53 -2.77 -12.85
C GLU A 61 -4.73 -4.00 -13.29
N GLY A 62 -5.29 -5.19 -13.02
CA GLY A 62 -4.77 -6.48 -13.43
C GLY A 62 -5.82 -7.24 -14.21
#